data_AF-A0A1L9X479-F1
#
_entry.id   AF-A0A1L9X479-F1
#
_cell.length_a   1.000
_cell.length_b   1.000
_cell.length_c   1.000
_cell.angle_alpha   90.00
_cell.angle_beta   90.00
_cell.angle_gamma   90.00
#
_symmetry.space_group_name_H-M   'P 1'
#
loop_
_entity.id
_entity.type
_entity.pdbx_description
1 polymer ?
#
loop_
_entity_poly.entity_id
_entity_poly.type
_entity_poly.pdbx_seq_one_letter_code
_entity_poly.pdbx_strand_id
1 'polypeptide(L)'
;MAFSTGAWLAIAATLSQVVVSKQAGYFDSSDCVAPSALESCYDDASEYYAQCITNNCAGGSDECYKACGGDAACMQSQCPDLGIDCINVCGCVKTSREIDCAASACWNQVYSCEYQKTIEDLIDLCPSVNITQLPFWPPPDDAPAGCSCNIGKVDQRELLIADHMTTCANNMTNLDQLTSAESIADYARACTCCGKSAIISTIWGVCPNTQPALLGADTWYNAVIAHDWDICGSYLENYDCAGALGYGASSAGNTTQFYKPGDLPANGTETLSNTGGVISTPISGSTFTWTLGTVPHPITAMAATATVTADSGKSSSTTTGAAAAAATTKSESAARYTSAPIVAASGFIAFTLALLKVA
;
A
#
# COMPACT_ATOMS: atom_id res chain seq x y z
N MET A 1 1.48 2.82 67.23
CA MET A 1 2.35 3.98 66.90
C MET A 1 2.47 3.99 65.37
N ALA A 2 1.57 4.55 64.55
CA ALA A 2 0.92 5.86 64.51
C ALA A 2 1.91 7.03 64.34
N PHE A 3 2.06 7.49 63.09
CA PHE A 3 2.04 8.86 62.49
C PHE A 3 2.44 8.65 61.01
N SER A 4 1.60 8.73 59.96
CA SER A 4 0.70 9.77 59.45
C SER A 4 1.39 11.13 59.24
N THR A 5 1.69 11.52 57.99
CA THR A 5 0.88 12.44 57.15
C THR A 5 1.65 12.91 55.91
N GLY A 6 1.03 12.76 54.73
CA GLY A 6 0.86 13.84 53.74
C GLY A 6 2.03 14.18 52.80
N ALA A 7 1.89 13.83 51.52
CA ALA A 7 1.69 14.82 50.45
C ALA A 7 1.29 14.10 49.16
N TRP A 8 0.08 14.43 48.71
CA TRP A 8 -0.47 14.08 47.42
C TRP A 8 0.29 14.84 46.31
N LEU A 9 0.72 14.13 45.28
CA LEU A 9 0.92 14.69 43.95
C LEU A 9 0.40 13.65 42.95
N ALA A 10 -0.92 13.69 42.76
CA ALA A 10 -1.56 13.11 41.59
C ALA A 10 -1.13 13.93 40.38
N ILE A 11 -0.16 13.43 39.62
CA ILE A 11 0.05 13.91 38.25
C ILE A 11 -1.05 13.26 37.43
N ALA A 12 -2.17 13.99 37.31
CA ALA A 12 -3.11 13.78 36.24
C ALA A 12 -2.37 14.01 34.93
N ALA A 13 -1.98 12.92 34.26
CA ALA A 13 -1.53 12.97 32.88
C ALA A 13 -2.75 13.23 32.00
N THR A 14 -3.24 14.47 32.00
CA THR A 14 -4.04 15.02 30.91
C THR A 14 -3.08 15.30 29.77
N LEU A 15 -2.89 14.32 28.90
CA LEU A 15 -2.35 14.54 27.58
C LEU A 15 -3.42 14.13 26.57
N SER A 16 -4.07 15.19 26.10
CA SER A 16 -4.38 15.45 24.72
C SER A 16 -5.16 14.37 23.98
N GLN A 17 -6.39 14.73 23.64
CA GLN A 17 -7.18 14.08 22.61
C GLN A 17 -6.29 13.84 21.40
N VAL A 18 -5.94 12.58 21.17
CA VAL A 18 -5.46 12.14 19.88
C VAL A 18 -6.67 12.31 18.98
N VAL A 19 -6.65 13.39 18.21
CA VAL A 19 -7.44 13.47 16.99
C VAL A 19 -7.01 12.23 16.22
N VAL A 20 -7.88 11.21 16.20
CA VAL A 20 -7.70 10.10 15.27
C VAL A 20 -7.78 10.76 13.91
N SER A 21 -6.63 11.09 13.33
CA SER A 21 -6.51 11.33 11.91
C SER A 21 -7.24 10.17 11.24
N LYS A 22 -8.30 10.45 10.45
CA LYS A 22 -8.98 9.49 9.56
C LYS A 22 -7.89 8.57 9.02
N GLN A 23 -7.83 7.35 9.52
CA GLN A 23 -6.71 6.47 9.23
C GLN A 23 -6.96 6.00 7.81
N ALA A 24 -6.15 6.49 6.86
CA ALA A 24 -6.31 6.16 5.44
C ALA A 24 -6.34 4.63 5.31
N GLY A 25 -7.45 4.07 4.83
CA GLY A 25 -7.63 2.63 4.67
C GLY A 25 -9.05 2.12 4.93
N TYR A 26 -9.87 2.80 5.75
CA TYR A 26 -11.26 2.41 5.96
C TYR A 26 -12.21 3.52 5.51
N PHE A 27 -13.16 3.16 4.64
CA PHE A 27 -14.21 4.08 4.22
C PHE A 27 -14.98 4.59 5.43
N ASP A 28 -15.23 5.89 5.46
CA ASP A 28 -16.35 6.43 6.22
C ASP A 28 -17.62 6.13 5.42
N SER A 29 -18.40 5.15 5.89
CA SER A 29 -19.60 4.70 5.19
C SER A 29 -20.58 5.84 4.91
N SER A 30 -20.58 6.88 5.75
CA SER A 30 -21.46 8.05 5.60
C SER A 30 -21.16 8.88 4.34
N ASP A 31 -19.95 8.76 3.79
CA ASP A 31 -19.53 9.42 2.55
C ASP A 31 -19.93 8.63 1.29
N CYS A 32 -20.54 7.44 1.46
CA CYS A 32 -20.92 6.53 0.38
C CYS A 32 -22.37 6.69 -0.07
N VAL A 33 -22.63 6.30 -1.32
CA VAL A 33 -23.98 6.31 -1.92
C VAL A 33 -24.97 5.38 -1.23
N ALA A 34 -24.51 4.27 -0.64
CA ALA A 34 -25.33 3.34 0.13
C ALA A 34 -24.64 2.92 1.45
N PRO A 35 -24.60 3.80 2.47
CA PRO A 35 -23.81 3.61 3.70
C PRO A 35 -24.07 2.27 4.41
N SER A 36 -25.33 1.95 4.72
CA SER A 36 -25.68 0.73 5.43
C SER A 36 -25.42 -0.54 4.61
N ALA A 37 -25.45 -0.44 3.28
CA ALA A 37 -25.12 -1.57 2.42
C ALA A 37 -23.61 -1.81 2.38
N LEU A 38 -22.79 -0.74 2.40
CA LEU A 38 -21.34 -0.86 2.55
C LEU A 38 -20.98 -1.50 3.90
N GLU A 39 -21.55 -1.00 4.99
CA GLU A 39 -21.32 -1.52 6.34
C GLU A 39 -21.63 -3.02 6.42
N SER A 40 -22.84 -3.42 5.99
CA SER A 40 -23.23 -4.83 5.95
C SER A 40 -22.29 -5.68 5.09
N CYS A 41 -21.82 -5.15 3.96
CA CYS A 41 -20.93 -5.87 3.06
C CYS A 41 -19.51 -6.03 3.64
N TYR A 42 -19.03 -5.02 4.38
CA TYR A 42 -17.74 -5.08 5.09
C TYR A 42 -17.80 -6.01 6.31
N ASP A 43 -18.93 -6.04 7.02
CA ASP A 43 -19.19 -7.01 8.07
C ASP A 43 -19.14 -8.44 7.51
N ASP A 44 -19.81 -8.70 6.38
CA ASP A 44 -19.76 -9.99 5.69
C ASP A 44 -18.34 -10.38 5.25
N ALA A 45 -17.55 -9.42 4.74
CA ALA A 45 -16.15 -9.64 4.37
C ALA A 45 -15.28 -9.99 5.59
N SER A 46 -15.52 -9.32 6.72
CA SER A 46 -14.82 -9.55 7.98
C SER A 46 -15.20 -10.90 8.61
N GLU A 47 -16.48 -11.27 8.58
CA GLU A 47 -16.95 -12.58 9.01
C GLU A 47 -16.34 -13.68 8.14
N TYR A 48 -16.30 -13.48 6.81
CA TYR A 48 -15.64 -14.43 5.91
C TYR A 48 -14.15 -14.58 6.26
N TYR A 49 -13.45 -13.48 6.56
CA TYR A 49 -12.06 -13.53 6.96
C TYR A 49 -11.85 -14.35 8.24
N ALA A 50 -12.67 -14.10 9.27
CA ALA A 50 -12.65 -14.87 10.51
C ALA A 50 -12.86 -16.37 10.24
N GLN A 51 -13.89 -16.71 9.46
CA GLN A 51 -14.18 -18.10 9.09
C GLN A 51 -13.06 -18.71 8.24
N CYS A 52 -12.44 -17.94 7.35
CA CYS A 52 -11.32 -18.40 6.53
C CYS A 52 -10.14 -18.81 7.42
N ILE A 53 -9.77 -17.95 8.37
CA ILE A 53 -8.69 -18.20 9.33
C ILE A 53 -9.00 -19.43 10.18
N THR A 54 -10.17 -19.46 10.83
CA THR A 54 -10.55 -20.54 11.76
C THR A 54 -10.65 -21.90 11.06
N ASN A 55 -11.15 -21.94 9.82
CA ASN A 55 -11.42 -23.22 9.14
C ASN A 55 -10.28 -23.73 8.27
N ASN A 56 -9.40 -22.85 7.77
CA ASN A 56 -8.41 -23.23 6.75
C ASN A 56 -6.95 -23.07 7.21
N CYS A 57 -6.68 -22.25 8.24
CA CYS A 57 -5.32 -22.09 8.74
C CYS A 57 -4.99 -23.17 9.78
N ALA A 58 -3.78 -23.73 9.70
CA ALA A 58 -3.28 -24.63 10.74
C ALA A 58 -3.24 -23.89 12.07
N GLY A 59 -3.75 -24.49 13.16
CA GLY A 59 -3.85 -23.76 14.44
C GLY A 59 -4.84 -22.59 14.45
N GLY A 60 -5.66 -22.44 13.40
CA GLY A 60 -6.78 -21.52 13.35
C GLY A 60 -7.73 -21.74 14.51
N SER A 61 -8.00 -20.66 15.26
CA SER A 61 -8.96 -20.68 16.36
C SER A 61 -9.70 -19.36 16.44
N ASP A 62 -10.99 -19.46 16.76
CA ASP A 62 -11.86 -18.31 16.98
C ASP A 62 -11.34 -17.43 18.12
N GLU A 63 -10.71 -18.05 19.12
CA GLU A 63 -10.06 -17.37 20.24
C GLU A 63 -8.93 -16.47 19.76
N CYS A 64 -8.01 -16.97 18.93
CA CYS A 64 -6.90 -16.19 18.41
C CYS A 64 -7.39 -15.00 17.59
N TYR A 65 -8.27 -15.25 16.63
CA TYR A 65 -8.81 -14.21 15.76
C TYR A 65 -9.46 -13.09 16.59
N LYS A 66 -10.30 -13.45 17.58
CA LYS A 66 -10.97 -12.48 18.46
C LYS A 66 -10.00 -11.73 19.36
N ALA A 67 -8.95 -12.38 19.86
CA ALA A 67 -7.94 -11.72 20.69
C ALA A 67 -7.19 -10.63 19.91
N CYS A 68 -6.99 -10.85 18.61
CA CYS A 68 -6.28 -9.92 17.73
C CYS A 68 -7.21 -9.01 16.91
N GLY A 69 -8.54 -9.19 16.99
CA GLY A 69 -9.49 -8.45 16.17
C GLY A 69 -9.24 -8.59 14.66
N GLY A 70 -8.69 -9.73 14.22
CA GLY A 70 -8.29 -9.93 12.84
C GLY A 70 -7.02 -9.19 12.40
N ASP A 71 -6.28 -8.54 13.29
CA ASP A 71 -4.99 -7.93 12.96
C ASP A 71 -3.94 -9.01 12.65
N ALA A 72 -3.41 -9.02 11.43
CA ALA A 72 -2.47 -10.05 11.00
C ALA A 72 -1.13 -10.01 11.74
N ALA A 73 -0.63 -8.81 12.09
CA ALA A 73 0.64 -8.70 12.82
C ALA A 73 0.51 -9.28 14.24
N CYS A 74 -0.61 -8.97 14.91
CA CYS A 74 -1.00 -9.58 16.17
C CYS A 74 -1.13 -11.09 16.02
N MET A 75 -1.90 -11.58 15.04
CA MET A 75 -2.11 -13.01 14.81
C MET A 75 -0.78 -13.73 14.52
N GLN A 76 0.10 -13.14 13.71
CA GLN A 76 1.42 -13.68 13.43
C GLN A 76 2.29 -13.77 14.69
N SER A 77 2.18 -12.79 15.60
CA SER A 77 2.98 -12.74 16.82
C SER A 77 2.43 -13.62 17.95
N GLN A 78 1.11 -13.69 18.10
CA GLN A 78 0.43 -14.36 19.22
C GLN A 78 0.00 -15.78 18.88
N CYS A 79 -0.13 -16.09 17.59
CA CYS A 79 -0.61 -17.37 17.08
C CYS A 79 0.29 -17.85 15.95
N PRO A 80 1.57 -18.13 16.24
CA PRO A 80 2.59 -18.42 15.22
C PRO A 80 2.27 -19.68 14.38
N ASP A 81 1.43 -20.57 14.89
CA ASP A 81 1.01 -21.80 14.20
C ASP A 81 0.07 -21.52 13.00
N LEU A 82 -0.55 -20.33 12.92
CA LEU A 82 -1.43 -19.92 11.81
C LEU A 82 -0.74 -19.93 10.46
N GLY A 83 0.54 -19.53 10.45
CA GLY A 83 1.32 -19.29 9.24
C GLY A 83 0.90 -18.02 8.50
N ILE A 84 1.87 -17.15 8.22
CA ILE A 84 1.65 -15.86 7.55
C ILE A 84 1.01 -16.03 6.17
N ASP A 85 1.37 -17.09 5.45
CA ASP A 85 0.82 -17.36 4.12
C ASP A 85 -0.69 -17.58 4.16
N CYS A 86 -1.21 -18.28 5.18
CA CYS A 86 -2.64 -18.51 5.32
C CYS A 86 -3.37 -17.21 5.68
N ILE A 87 -2.80 -16.43 6.59
CA ILE A 87 -3.32 -15.12 6.98
C ILE A 87 -3.43 -14.21 5.75
N ASN A 88 -2.39 -14.18 4.91
CA ASN A 88 -2.34 -13.37 3.70
C ASN A 88 -3.35 -13.83 2.65
N VAL A 89 -3.48 -15.14 2.40
CA VAL A 89 -4.49 -15.66 1.45
C VAL A 89 -5.91 -15.33 1.91
N CYS A 90 -6.22 -15.49 3.20
CA CYS A 90 -7.52 -15.09 3.73
C CYS A 90 -7.73 -13.57 3.61
N GLY A 91 -6.68 -12.77 3.85
CA GLY A 91 -6.70 -11.31 3.71
C GLY A 91 -6.90 -10.85 2.26
N CYS A 92 -6.30 -11.54 1.30
CA CYS A 92 -6.50 -11.35 -0.13
C CYS A 92 -7.98 -11.50 -0.51
N VAL A 93 -8.65 -12.56 -0.02
CA VAL A 93 -10.08 -12.77 -0.30
C VAL A 93 -10.98 -11.76 0.42
N LYS A 94 -10.63 -11.36 1.65
CA LYS A 94 -11.32 -10.26 2.35
C LYS A 94 -11.26 -8.97 1.53
N THR A 95 -10.06 -8.61 1.08
CA THR A 95 -9.82 -7.36 0.38
C THR A 95 -10.50 -7.33 -1.00
N SER A 96 -10.54 -8.45 -1.72
CA SER A 96 -11.31 -8.54 -2.97
C SER A 96 -12.81 -8.32 -2.76
N ARG A 97 -13.37 -8.81 -1.64
CA ARG A 97 -14.75 -8.52 -1.25
C ARG A 97 -14.94 -7.05 -0.89
N GLU A 98 -13.99 -6.42 -0.20
CA GLU A 98 -14.06 -4.99 0.13
C GLU A 98 -14.04 -4.12 -1.14
N ILE A 99 -13.32 -4.53 -2.18
CA ILE A 99 -13.37 -3.93 -3.51
C ILE A 99 -14.74 -4.12 -4.15
N ASP A 100 -15.33 -5.32 -4.09
CA ASP A 100 -16.70 -5.58 -4.58
C ASP A 100 -17.73 -4.68 -3.88
N CYS A 101 -17.61 -4.57 -2.56
CA CYS A 101 -18.44 -3.72 -1.70
C CYS A 101 -18.30 -2.25 -2.08
N ALA A 102 -17.07 -1.74 -2.26
CA ALA A 102 -16.84 -0.36 -2.68
C ALA A 102 -17.39 -0.11 -4.09
N ALA A 103 -17.15 -1.00 -5.03
CA ALA A 103 -17.66 -0.91 -6.40
C ALA A 103 -19.19 -0.97 -6.50
N SER A 104 -19.86 -1.63 -5.56
CA SER A 104 -21.32 -1.74 -5.51
C SER A 104 -21.97 -0.61 -4.71
N ALA A 105 -21.57 -0.40 -3.47
CA ALA A 105 -22.25 0.44 -2.48
C ALA A 105 -21.55 1.77 -2.18
N CYS A 106 -20.30 1.96 -2.63
CA CYS A 106 -19.53 3.18 -2.44
C CYS A 106 -18.84 3.64 -3.73
N TRP A 107 -19.48 3.42 -4.90
CA TRP A 107 -18.90 3.71 -6.20
C TRP A 107 -18.57 5.21 -6.39
N ASN A 108 -19.09 6.08 -5.52
CA ASN A 108 -18.80 7.50 -5.53
C ASN A 108 -17.47 7.88 -4.85
N GLN A 109 -16.79 6.91 -4.22
CA GLN A 109 -15.52 7.10 -3.52
C GLN A 109 -14.42 6.16 -4.04
N VAL A 110 -14.60 5.53 -5.21
CA VAL A 110 -13.63 4.55 -5.77
C VAL A 110 -12.31 5.17 -6.26
N TYR A 111 -12.11 6.47 -6.08
CA TYR A 111 -10.82 7.13 -6.31
C TYR A 111 -10.21 7.70 -5.02
N SER A 112 -10.91 7.58 -3.90
CA SER A 112 -10.47 8.06 -2.59
C SER A 112 -9.16 7.43 -2.15
N CYS A 113 -8.50 8.06 -1.17
CA CYS A 113 -7.32 7.50 -0.52
C CYS A 113 -7.64 6.12 0.09
N GLU A 114 -8.82 5.96 0.67
CA GLU A 114 -9.29 4.74 1.29
C GLU A 114 -9.42 3.60 0.27
N TYR A 115 -10.03 3.87 -0.89
CA TYR A 115 -10.11 2.87 -1.96
C TYR A 115 -8.72 2.51 -2.48
N GLN A 116 -7.86 3.51 -2.66
CA GLN A 116 -6.50 3.27 -3.15
C GLN A 116 -5.69 2.39 -2.19
N LYS A 117 -5.81 2.62 -0.87
CA LYS A 117 -5.20 1.75 0.15
C LYS A 117 -5.80 0.34 0.18
N THR A 118 -7.11 0.21 -0.07
CA THR A 118 -7.73 -1.12 -0.20
C THR A 118 -7.13 -1.90 -1.38
N ILE A 119 -6.82 -1.22 -2.49
CA ILE A 119 -6.15 -1.85 -3.64
C ILE A 119 -4.70 -2.21 -3.33
N GLU A 120 -3.94 -1.36 -2.63
CA GLU A 120 -2.60 -1.70 -2.13
C GLU A 120 -2.64 -2.97 -1.27
N ASP A 121 -3.56 -3.07 -0.31
CA ASP A 121 -3.71 -4.25 0.55
C ASP A 121 -3.96 -5.51 -0.30
N LEU A 122 -4.75 -5.40 -1.37
CA LEU A 122 -4.96 -6.53 -2.30
C LEU A 122 -3.65 -6.94 -2.98
N ILE A 123 -2.89 -5.97 -3.50
CA ILE A 123 -1.62 -6.21 -4.20
C ILE A 123 -0.60 -6.87 -3.26
N ASP A 124 -0.56 -6.43 -2.00
CA ASP A 124 0.37 -6.94 -1.00
C ASP A 124 0.01 -8.35 -0.49
N LEU A 125 -1.29 -8.63 -0.33
CA LEU A 125 -1.76 -9.90 0.24
C LEU A 125 -1.94 -11.00 -0.79
N CYS A 126 -2.29 -10.67 -2.03
CA CYS A 126 -2.60 -11.63 -3.07
C CYS A 126 -1.36 -12.02 -3.89
N PRO A 127 -1.11 -13.32 -4.13
CA PRO A 127 -0.03 -13.72 -5.04
C PRO A 127 -0.36 -13.34 -6.49
N SER A 128 0.58 -12.70 -7.18
CA SER A 128 0.57 -12.47 -8.63
C SER A 128 -0.66 -11.70 -9.15
N VAL A 129 -0.99 -10.56 -8.52
CA VAL A 129 -2.08 -9.68 -8.98
C VAL A 129 -1.73 -9.03 -10.32
N ASN A 130 -2.62 -9.16 -11.30
CA ASN A 130 -2.54 -8.36 -12.51
C ASN A 130 -3.21 -7.00 -12.25
N ILE A 131 -2.39 -5.99 -11.93
CA ILE A 131 -2.86 -4.64 -11.58
C ILE A 131 -3.69 -3.97 -12.69
N THR A 132 -3.56 -4.40 -13.94
CA THR A 132 -4.33 -3.85 -15.08
C THR A 132 -5.77 -4.32 -15.12
N GLN A 133 -6.12 -5.36 -14.34
CA GLN A 133 -7.48 -5.89 -14.22
C GLN A 133 -8.23 -5.33 -13.01
N LEU A 134 -7.53 -4.59 -12.14
CA LEU A 134 -8.11 -4.02 -10.94
C LEU A 134 -9.04 -2.86 -11.30
N PRO A 135 -10.27 -2.84 -10.79
CA PRO A 135 -11.21 -1.79 -11.13
C PRO A 135 -10.75 -0.45 -10.56
N PHE A 136 -10.88 0.61 -11.36
CA PHE A 136 -10.60 1.99 -10.95
C PHE A 136 -9.13 2.25 -10.56
N TRP A 137 -8.19 1.42 -11.02
CA TRP A 137 -6.77 1.49 -10.65
C TRP A 137 -5.81 1.57 -11.87
N PRO A 138 -4.79 2.45 -11.83
CA PRO A 138 -4.70 3.60 -10.93
C PRO A 138 -5.83 4.60 -11.24
N PRO A 139 -6.22 5.45 -10.28
CA PRO A 139 -7.15 6.53 -10.58
C PRO A 139 -6.56 7.48 -11.63
N PRO A 140 -7.41 8.11 -12.48
CA PRO A 140 -6.99 9.21 -13.33
C PRO A 140 -6.37 10.35 -12.52
N ASP A 141 -5.51 11.14 -13.16
CA ASP A 141 -5.03 12.39 -12.58
C ASP A 141 -6.24 13.33 -12.31
N ASP A 142 -6.23 14.00 -11.16
CA ASP A 142 -7.29 14.90 -10.69
C ASP A 142 -8.69 14.26 -10.64
N ALA A 143 -8.76 12.96 -10.39
CA ALA A 143 -10.00 12.23 -10.20
C ALA A 143 -10.93 12.92 -9.17
N PRO A 144 -12.25 13.02 -9.45
CA PRO A 144 -13.20 13.58 -8.50
C PRO A 144 -13.30 12.70 -7.24
N ALA A 145 -13.30 13.34 -6.06
CA ALA A 145 -13.15 12.63 -4.78
C ALA A 145 -11.88 11.76 -4.72
N GLY A 146 -10.86 12.12 -5.49
CA GLY A 146 -9.59 11.40 -5.57
C GLY A 146 -8.73 11.61 -4.33
N CYS A 147 -7.66 10.84 -4.17
CA CYS A 147 -6.69 11.10 -3.11
C CYS A 147 -5.78 12.31 -3.44
N SER A 148 -5.38 13.08 -2.43
CA SER A 148 -4.46 14.23 -2.55
C SER A 148 -3.10 13.86 -3.13
N CYS A 149 -2.73 12.58 -3.00
CA CYS A 149 -1.64 11.94 -3.71
C CYS A 149 -2.22 10.75 -4.49
N ASN A 150 -1.89 10.63 -5.78
CA ASN A 150 -2.28 9.46 -6.56
C ASN A 150 -1.37 8.27 -6.19
N ILE A 151 -1.73 7.60 -5.10
CA ILE A 151 -1.08 6.42 -4.56
C ILE A 151 -0.97 5.34 -5.64
N GLY A 152 -2.06 5.05 -6.36
CA GLY A 152 -2.00 4.00 -7.37
C GLY A 152 -1.03 4.28 -8.51
N LYS A 153 -0.76 5.56 -8.81
CA LYS A 153 0.28 5.95 -9.76
C LYS A 153 1.69 5.81 -9.19
N VAL A 154 1.88 5.95 -7.86
CA VAL A 154 3.14 5.61 -7.18
C VAL A 154 3.38 4.10 -7.34
N ASP A 155 2.45 3.27 -6.87
CA ASP A 155 2.64 1.81 -6.86
C ASP A 155 2.78 1.24 -8.27
N GLN A 156 1.97 1.72 -9.23
CA GLN A 156 2.09 1.28 -10.62
C GLN A 156 3.50 1.55 -11.17
N ARG A 157 4.08 2.71 -10.88
CA ARG A 157 5.43 3.04 -11.34
C ARG A 157 6.47 2.16 -10.64
N GLU A 158 6.35 1.96 -9.33
CA GLU A 158 7.27 1.10 -8.58
C GLU A 158 7.24 -0.35 -9.09
N LEU A 159 6.07 -0.90 -9.39
CA LEU A 159 5.91 -2.23 -9.98
C LEU A 159 6.52 -2.32 -11.38
N LEU A 160 6.28 -1.33 -12.25
CA LEU A 160 6.91 -1.27 -13.57
C LEU A 160 8.44 -1.18 -13.48
N ILE A 161 8.97 -0.47 -12.48
CA ILE A 161 10.41 -0.38 -12.24
C ILE A 161 10.95 -1.72 -11.76
N ALA A 162 10.28 -2.38 -10.81
CA ALA A 162 10.67 -3.69 -10.30
C ALA A 162 10.70 -4.77 -11.40
N ASP A 163 9.68 -4.81 -12.26
CA ASP A 163 9.65 -5.68 -13.44
C ASP A 163 10.79 -5.34 -14.43
N HIS A 164 11.06 -4.05 -14.60
CA HIS A 164 12.16 -3.60 -15.44
C HIS A 164 13.54 -3.90 -14.85
N MET A 165 13.70 -4.08 -13.53
CA MET A 165 15.00 -4.48 -12.96
C MET A 165 15.46 -5.84 -13.52
N THR A 166 14.53 -6.79 -13.63
CA THR A 166 14.80 -8.10 -14.26
C THR A 166 15.07 -7.94 -15.75
N THR A 167 14.29 -7.11 -16.44
CA THR A 167 14.50 -6.83 -17.86
C THR A 167 15.84 -6.14 -18.10
N CYS A 168 16.26 -5.19 -17.28
CA CYS A 168 17.54 -4.51 -17.37
C CYS A 168 18.68 -5.52 -17.19
N ALA A 169 18.60 -6.34 -16.13
CA ALA A 169 19.60 -7.36 -15.86
C ALA A 169 19.70 -8.42 -16.97
N ASN A 170 18.57 -8.78 -17.61
CA ASN A 170 18.50 -9.80 -18.67
C ASN A 170 18.70 -9.25 -20.09
N ASN A 171 18.37 -7.98 -20.34
CA ASN A 171 18.58 -7.26 -21.59
C ASN A 171 20.05 -6.86 -21.72
N MET A 172 20.90 -7.86 -21.53
CA MET A 172 22.32 -7.79 -21.78
C MET A 172 22.55 -7.86 -23.29
N THR A 173 21.94 -6.97 -24.07
CA THR A 173 22.16 -6.85 -25.52
C THR A 173 23.60 -6.45 -25.87
N ASN A 174 24.47 -6.28 -24.86
CA ASN A 174 25.92 -6.14 -24.97
C ASN A 174 26.71 -7.33 -24.39
N LEU A 175 26.11 -8.50 -24.11
CA LEU A 175 26.81 -9.72 -23.63
C LEU A 175 27.98 -10.10 -24.56
N ASP A 176 27.78 -9.92 -25.85
CA ASP A 176 28.78 -10.17 -26.88
C ASP A 176 30.04 -9.28 -26.71
N GLN A 177 29.92 -8.20 -25.94
CA GLN A 177 30.99 -7.25 -25.62
C GLN A 177 31.47 -7.36 -24.16
N LEU A 178 30.64 -7.86 -23.24
CA LEU A 178 30.96 -8.07 -21.82
C LEU A 178 31.58 -9.46 -21.63
N THR A 179 32.87 -9.56 -21.94
CA THR A 179 33.60 -10.84 -22.00
C THR A 179 34.05 -11.40 -20.65
N SER A 180 33.80 -10.69 -19.54
CA SER A 180 34.24 -11.11 -18.20
C SER A 180 33.09 -11.16 -17.19
N ALA A 181 33.19 -12.09 -16.24
CA ALA A 181 32.23 -12.20 -15.13
C ALA A 181 32.13 -10.91 -14.30
N GLU A 182 33.23 -10.15 -14.20
CA GLU A 182 33.28 -8.87 -13.51
C GLU A 182 32.43 -7.81 -14.24
N SER A 183 32.57 -7.70 -15.57
CA SER A 183 31.77 -6.76 -16.36
C SER A 183 30.27 -7.07 -16.37
N ILE A 184 29.90 -8.37 -16.25
CA ILE A 184 28.51 -8.79 -16.10
C ILE A 184 27.98 -8.40 -14.72
N ALA A 185 28.74 -8.67 -13.66
CA ALA A 185 28.37 -8.30 -12.29
C ALA A 185 28.24 -6.78 -12.11
N ASP A 186 29.12 -6.01 -12.75
CA ASP A 186 29.10 -4.55 -12.71
C ASP A 186 27.85 -3.97 -13.39
N TYR A 187 27.50 -4.48 -14.58
CA TYR A 187 26.28 -4.09 -15.27
C TYR A 187 25.00 -4.46 -14.48
N ALA A 188 24.96 -5.67 -13.90
CA ALA A 188 23.84 -6.09 -13.07
C ALA A 188 23.68 -5.19 -11.82
N ARG A 189 24.78 -4.74 -11.23
CA ARG A 189 24.76 -3.75 -10.14
C ARG A 189 24.27 -2.39 -10.62
N ALA A 190 24.68 -1.93 -11.80
CA ALA A 190 24.17 -0.70 -12.38
C ALA A 190 22.64 -0.74 -12.57
N CYS A 191 22.12 -1.82 -13.16
CA CYS A 191 20.68 -2.05 -13.29
C CYS A 191 19.99 -2.00 -11.92
N THR A 192 20.53 -2.69 -10.92
CA THR A 192 19.97 -2.72 -9.57
C THR A 192 19.96 -1.32 -8.95
N CYS A 193 21.08 -0.60 -8.99
CA CYS A 193 21.21 0.73 -8.39
C CYS A 193 20.32 1.77 -9.06
N CYS A 194 20.21 1.74 -10.40
CA CYS A 194 19.27 2.59 -11.12
C CYS A 194 17.81 2.27 -10.79
N GLY A 195 17.45 0.98 -10.63
CA GLY A 195 16.11 0.57 -10.22
C GLY A 195 15.77 1.02 -8.81
N LYS A 196 16.69 0.83 -7.85
CA LYS A 196 16.57 1.36 -6.48
C LYS A 196 16.34 2.87 -6.47
N SER A 197 17.15 3.61 -7.23
CA SER A 197 17.01 5.05 -7.36
C SER A 197 15.68 5.46 -8.00
N ALA A 198 15.22 4.72 -9.01
CA ALA A 198 13.94 4.98 -9.68
C ALA A 198 12.73 4.73 -8.76
N ILE A 199 12.73 3.67 -7.95
CA ILE A 199 11.68 3.40 -6.95
C ILE A 199 11.60 4.59 -5.99
N ILE A 200 12.72 4.97 -5.38
CA ILE A 200 12.81 6.15 -4.50
C ILE A 200 12.25 7.38 -5.22
N SER A 201 12.72 7.67 -6.43
CA SER A 201 12.30 8.85 -7.19
C SER A 201 10.81 8.90 -7.48
N THR A 202 10.12 7.76 -7.52
CA THR A 202 8.68 7.71 -7.78
C THR A 202 7.89 8.42 -6.69
N ILE A 203 8.28 8.24 -5.43
CA ILE A 203 7.61 8.82 -4.26
C ILE A 203 7.58 10.36 -4.36
N TRP A 204 8.74 10.99 -4.51
CA TRP A 204 8.83 12.45 -4.66
C TRP A 204 8.36 12.95 -6.02
N GLY A 205 8.48 12.13 -7.06
CA GLY A 205 8.09 12.50 -8.43
C GLY A 205 6.57 12.54 -8.63
N VAL A 206 5.82 11.71 -7.92
CA VAL A 206 4.35 11.68 -7.98
C VAL A 206 3.73 12.50 -6.85
N CYS A 207 4.27 12.41 -5.63
CA CYS A 207 3.68 13.01 -4.43
C CYS A 207 4.73 13.77 -3.58
N PRO A 208 5.30 14.87 -4.10
CA PRO A 208 6.43 15.56 -3.47
C PRO A 208 6.14 16.13 -2.08
N ASN A 209 4.89 16.48 -1.79
CA ASN A 209 4.51 17.15 -0.54
C ASN A 209 3.99 16.17 0.52
N THR A 210 3.67 14.94 0.12
CA THR A 210 3.10 13.92 1.01
C THR A 210 4.21 13.28 1.86
N GLN A 211 3.90 12.97 3.10
CA GLN A 211 4.81 12.24 3.97
C GLN A 211 5.16 10.87 3.36
N PRO A 212 6.44 10.58 3.04
CA PRO A 212 6.83 9.34 2.36
C PRO A 212 6.40 8.05 3.07
N ALA A 213 6.38 8.05 4.40
CA ALA A 213 5.92 6.91 5.19
C ALA A 213 4.46 6.50 4.92
N LEU A 214 3.62 7.41 4.38
CA LEU A 214 2.25 7.10 3.97
C LEU A 214 2.17 6.44 2.59
N LEU A 215 3.29 6.42 1.85
CA LEU A 215 3.44 5.92 0.48
C LEU A 215 4.36 4.68 0.44
N GLY A 216 4.46 3.94 1.54
CA GLY A 216 5.28 2.72 1.59
C GLY A 216 6.79 2.96 1.58
N ALA A 217 7.27 4.20 1.71
CA ALA A 217 8.70 4.52 1.64
C ALA A 217 9.54 3.73 2.66
N ASP A 218 9.03 3.54 3.88
CA ASP A 218 9.72 2.77 4.92
C ASP A 218 9.86 1.28 4.53
N THR A 219 8.85 0.72 3.87
CA THR A 219 8.84 -0.66 3.37
C THR A 219 9.89 -0.84 2.28
N TRP A 220 9.86 -0.01 1.25
CA TRP A 220 10.87 -0.03 0.19
C TRP A 220 12.27 0.25 0.71
N TYR A 221 12.38 1.19 1.65
CA TYR A 221 13.66 1.50 2.27
C TYR A 221 14.23 0.27 2.95
N ASN A 222 13.48 -0.39 3.83
CA ASN A 222 13.98 -1.56 4.55
C ASN A 222 14.19 -2.78 3.64
N ALA A 223 13.31 -3.02 2.68
CA ALA A 223 13.35 -4.21 1.85
C ALA A 223 14.42 -4.14 0.74
N VAL A 224 14.64 -2.95 0.18
CA VAL A 224 15.38 -2.80 -1.08
C VAL A 224 16.54 -1.82 -0.96
N ILE A 225 16.42 -0.77 -0.16
CA ILE A 225 17.43 0.31 -0.11
C ILE A 225 18.44 0.10 1.03
N ALA A 226 18.01 -0.28 2.23
CA ALA A 226 18.82 -0.32 3.45
C ALA A 226 20.07 -1.21 3.32
N HIS A 227 20.06 -2.16 2.40
CA HIS A 227 21.22 -2.98 2.04
C HIS A 227 21.92 -2.39 0.81
N ASP A 228 23.19 -1.99 0.98
CA ASP A 228 24.07 -1.58 -0.11
C ASP A 228 23.58 -0.37 -0.92
N TRP A 229 22.87 0.58 -0.31
CA TRP A 229 22.55 1.84 -1.00
C TRP A 229 23.80 2.67 -1.26
N ASP A 230 24.71 2.77 -0.29
CA ASP A 230 25.89 3.62 -0.39
C ASP A 230 26.79 3.28 -1.59
N ILE A 231 26.84 2.00 -2.00
CA ILE A 231 27.63 1.58 -3.16
C ILE A 231 27.02 2.06 -4.49
N CYS A 232 25.74 2.46 -4.50
CA CYS A 232 25.05 2.88 -5.72
C CYS A 232 25.48 4.26 -6.22
N GLY A 233 26.15 5.07 -5.40
CA GLY A 233 26.60 6.41 -5.81
C GLY A 233 27.44 6.40 -7.08
N SER A 234 28.44 5.51 -7.18
CA SER A 234 29.28 5.40 -8.37
C SER A 234 28.54 4.88 -9.60
N TYR A 235 27.57 3.98 -9.42
CA TYR A 235 26.78 3.46 -10.53
C TYR A 235 25.86 4.53 -11.13
N LEU A 236 25.19 5.30 -10.26
CA LEU A 236 24.31 6.40 -10.65
C LEU A 236 25.07 7.57 -11.30
N GLU A 237 26.39 7.65 -11.11
CA GLU A 237 27.25 8.63 -11.77
C GLU A 237 27.71 8.20 -13.16
N ASN A 238 27.99 6.92 -13.32
CA ASN A 238 28.65 6.41 -14.52
C ASN A 238 27.69 5.78 -15.53
N TYR A 239 26.45 5.48 -15.13
CA TYR A 239 25.43 4.90 -16.00
C TYR A 239 24.30 5.89 -16.28
N ASP A 240 23.89 5.95 -17.55
CA ASP A 240 22.64 6.58 -17.94
C ASP A 240 21.48 5.65 -17.60
N CYS A 241 20.92 5.83 -16.39
CA CYS A 241 19.79 5.04 -15.92
C CYS A 241 18.55 5.20 -16.81
N ALA A 242 18.31 6.42 -17.31
CA ALA A 242 17.07 6.74 -18.03
C ALA A 242 17.09 6.19 -19.46
N GLY A 243 18.12 6.52 -20.22
CA GLY A 243 18.26 6.15 -21.62
C GLY A 243 18.89 4.77 -21.80
N ALA A 244 20.16 4.62 -21.42
CA ALA A 244 20.93 3.40 -21.65
C ALA A 244 20.37 2.18 -20.92
N LEU A 245 19.95 2.34 -19.65
CA LEU A 245 19.35 1.26 -18.86
C LEU A 245 17.81 1.23 -18.93
N GLY A 246 17.20 2.20 -19.60
CA GLY A 246 15.79 2.17 -20.00
C GLY A 246 14.76 2.53 -18.94
N TYR A 247 15.15 2.95 -17.73
CA TYR A 247 14.22 3.35 -16.67
C TYR A 247 13.43 4.63 -16.98
N GLY A 248 13.82 5.36 -18.03
CA GLY A 248 13.06 6.51 -18.54
C GLY A 248 11.88 6.13 -19.42
N ALA A 249 11.75 4.86 -19.83
CA ALA A 249 10.62 4.41 -20.64
C ALA A 249 9.31 4.39 -19.84
N SER A 250 8.18 4.67 -20.48
CA SER A 250 6.86 4.58 -19.84
C SER A 250 6.52 3.16 -19.36
N SER A 251 7.08 2.14 -20.01
CA SER A 251 6.98 0.74 -19.59
C SER A 251 7.88 0.36 -18.41
N ALA A 252 8.72 1.28 -17.92
CA ALA A 252 9.72 1.07 -16.88
C ALA A 252 9.68 2.15 -15.78
N GLY A 253 8.48 2.69 -15.53
CA GLY A 253 8.23 3.70 -14.49
C GLY A 253 8.32 5.16 -14.92
N ASN A 254 8.78 5.44 -16.15
CA ASN A 254 8.92 6.80 -16.69
C ASN A 254 9.78 7.72 -15.78
N THR A 255 10.90 7.18 -15.28
CA THR A 255 11.74 7.86 -14.30
C THR A 255 12.67 8.86 -14.99
N THR A 256 12.57 10.13 -14.61
CA THR A 256 13.40 11.21 -15.18
C THR A 256 14.47 11.74 -14.23
N GLN A 257 14.34 11.45 -12.94
CA GLN A 257 15.27 11.87 -11.90
C GLN A 257 15.73 10.66 -11.09
N PHE A 258 17.02 10.59 -10.77
CA PHE A 258 17.63 9.47 -10.06
C PHE A 258 18.41 10.02 -8.87
N TYR A 259 17.88 9.83 -7.67
CA TYR A 259 18.53 10.27 -6.44
C TYR A 259 19.67 9.33 -6.03
N LYS A 260 20.74 9.93 -5.52
CA LYS A 260 21.94 9.23 -5.03
C LYS A 260 21.88 9.05 -3.50
N PRO A 261 22.75 8.18 -2.94
CA PRO A 261 23.01 8.17 -1.50
C PRO A 261 23.36 9.56 -0.97
N GLY A 262 22.67 9.98 0.09
CA GLY A 262 22.83 11.29 0.71
C GLY A 262 22.17 12.46 -0.03
N ASP A 263 21.55 12.23 -1.19
CA ASP A 263 20.92 13.27 -2.03
C ASP A 263 19.42 13.04 -2.20
N LEU A 264 18.77 12.52 -1.15
CA LEU A 264 17.31 12.40 -1.12
C LEU A 264 16.68 13.78 -0.91
N PRO A 265 15.55 14.10 -1.55
CA PRO A 265 14.85 15.35 -1.28
C PRO A 265 14.36 15.40 0.16
N ALA A 266 14.08 16.62 0.63
CA ALA A 266 13.37 16.80 1.88
C ALA A 266 12.02 16.05 1.84
N ASN A 267 11.67 15.41 2.95
CA ASN A 267 10.39 14.73 3.08
C ASN A 267 9.25 15.74 3.02
N GLY A 268 8.18 15.38 2.30
CA GLY A 268 6.89 16.02 2.45
C GLY A 268 6.35 15.89 3.87
N THR A 269 5.47 16.80 4.26
CA THR A 269 4.86 16.86 5.59
C THR A 269 3.35 16.70 5.56
N GLU A 270 2.73 16.67 4.39
CA GLU A 270 1.28 16.58 4.24
C GLU A 270 0.79 15.15 4.47
N THR A 271 -0.34 15.04 5.15
CA THR A 271 -1.09 13.79 5.27
C THR A 271 -1.92 13.55 4.00
N LEU A 272 -2.41 12.32 3.83
CA LEU A 272 -3.36 11.99 2.78
C LEU A 272 -4.76 12.55 3.11
N SER A 273 -5.47 13.04 2.09
CA SER A 273 -6.85 13.50 2.21
C SER A 273 -7.57 13.37 0.88
N ASN A 274 -8.88 13.16 0.87
CA ASN A 274 -9.65 13.19 -0.36
C ASN A 274 -9.81 14.62 -0.88
N THR A 275 -9.67 14.77 -2.19
CA THR A 275 -9.90 16.01 -2.91
C THR A 275 -11.39 16.22 -3.13
N GLY A 276 -11.77 17.43 -3.56
CA GLY A 276 -13.16 17.73 -3.85
C GLY A 276 -13.67 17.05 -5.13
N GLY A 277 -14.94 17.31 -5.43
CA GLY A 277 -15.61 16.75 -6.60
C GLY A 277 -16.61 15.66 -6.22
N VAL A 278 -17.40 15.24 -7.21
CA VAL A 278 -18.47 14.26 -7.02
C VAL A 278 -18.51 13.32 -8.20
N ILE A 279 -18.48 12.03 -7.92
CA ILE A 279 -18.92 11.00 -8.86
C ILE A 279 -20.42 10.83 -8.62
N SER A 280 -21.25 11.28 -9.57
CA SER A 280 -22.72 11.26 -9.45
C SER A 280 -23.38 10.05 -10.13
N THR A 281 -22.61 9.29 -10.90
CA THR A 281 -23.05 8.07 -11.58
C THR A 281 -21.94 7.02 -11.53
N PRO A 282 -22.25 5.71 -11.44
CA PRO A 282 -21.25 4.66 -11.47
C PRO A 282 -20.36 4.74 -12.71
N ILE A 283 -19.05 4.77 -12.51
CA ILE A 283 -18.06 5.02 -13.58
C ILE A 283 -18.11 3.95 -14.67
N SER A 284 -18.27 2.68 -14.27
CA SER A 284 -18.34 1.52 -15.18
C SER A 284 -19.76 1.17 -15.62
N GLY A 285 -20.74 2.06 -15.38
CA GLY A 285 -22.16 1.78 -15.63
C GLY A 285 -22.84 1.02 -14.48
N SER A 286 -24.13 0.73 -14.64
CA SER A 286 -24.95 0.10 -13.58
C SER A 286 -24.54 -1.33 -13.25
N THR A 287 -23.90 -2.02 -14.19
CA THR A 287 -23.31 -3.34 -13.99
C THR A 287 -21.98 -3.41 -14.73
N PHE A 288 -21.02 -4.10 -14.13
CA PHE A 288 -19.76 -4.44 -14.79
C PHE A 288 -19.18 -5.72 -14.18
N THR A 289 -18.05 -6.21 -14.69
CA THR A 289 -17.35 -7.34 -14.10
C THR A 289 -15.87 -7.02 -14.12
N TRP A 290 -15.21 -7.18 -12.97
CA TRP A 290 -13.76 -7.18 -12.88
C TRP A 290 -13.29 -8.61 -12.57
N THR A 291 -11.99 -8.87 -12.69
CA THR A 291 -11.45 -10.21 -12.55
C THR A 291 -10.23 -10.18 -11.64
N LEU A 292 -10.19 -11.10 -10.67
CA LEU A 292 -8.99 -11.40 -9.90
C LEU A 292 -8.43 -12.75 -10.38
N GLY A 293 -7.39 -12.70 -11.21
CA GLY A 293 -6.85 -13.90 -11.87
C GLY A 293 -7.84 -14.49 -12.87
N THR A 294 -8.46 -15.61 -12.52
CA THR A 294 -9.52 -16.27 -13.32
C THR A 294 -10.91 -16.17 -12.72
N VAL A 295 -11.03 -15.54 -11.54
CA VAL A 295 -12.30 -15.44 -10.81
C VAL A 295 -13.02 -14.16 -11.25
N PRO A 296 -14.20 -14.26 -11.89
CA PRO A 296 -14.98 -13.09 -12.25
C PRO A 296 -15.78 -12.57 -11.04
N HIS A 297 -15.77 -11.25 -10.87
CA HIS A 297 -16.49 -10.51 -9.85
C HIS A 297 -17.56 -9.63 -10.50
N PRO A 298 -18.80 -10.14 -10.68
CA PRO A 298 -19.88 -9.35 -11.25
C PRO A 298 -20.38 -8.31 -10.24
N ILE A 299 -20.35 -7.05 -10.63
CA ILE A 299 -20.80 -5.92 -9.82
C ILE A 299 -22.11 -5.38 -10.36
N THR A 300 -23.05 -5.12 -9.45
CA THR A 300 -24.21 -4.27 -9.70
C THR A 300 -24.08 -3.04 -8.79
N ALA A 301 -24.01 -1.86 -9.40
CA ALA A 301 -23.93 -0.61 -8.66
C ALA A 301 -25.29 -0.32 -8.00
N MET A 302 -25.26 -0.01 -6.71
CA MET A 302 -26.47 0.35 -5.98
C MET A 302 -26.92 1.77 -6.33
N ALA A 303 -28.23 1.99 -6.29
CA ALA A 303 -28.79 3.33 -6.39
C ALA A 303 -28.38 4.15 -5.15
N ALA A 304 -28.13 5.44 -5.35
CA ALA A 304 -27.82 6.34 -4.25
C ALA A 304 -29.02 6.47 -3.30
N THR A 305 -28.83 6.05 -2.05
CA THR A 305 -29.79 6.22 -0.96
C THR A 305 -29.40 7.37 -0.02
N ALA A 306 -28.14 7.81 -0.09
CA ALA A 306 -27.64 9.02 0.56
C ALA A 306 -27.45 10.18 -0.43
N THR A 307 -27.45 11.41 0.09
CA THR A 307 -27.15 12.60 -0.74
C THR A 307 -25.64 12.66 -0.96
N VAL A 308 -25.21 12.50 -2.21
CA VAL A 308 -23.80 12.66 -2.57
C VAL A 308 -23.45 14.15 -2.46
N THR A 309 -22.74 14.51 -1.40
CA THR A 309 -22.22 15.87 -1.23
C THR A 309 -20.76 15.88 -1.64
N ALA A 310 -20.34 16.94 -2.35
CA ALA A 310 -18.92 17.15 -2.57
C ALA A 310 -18.27 17.31 -1.20
N ASP A 311 -17.24 16.52 -0.89
CA ASP A 311 -16.40 16.86 0.25
C ASP A 311 -15.73 18.19 -0.12
N SER A 312 -16.17 19.27 0.53
CA SER A 312 -15.53 20.56 0.39
C SER A 312 -14.21 20.44 1.11
N GLY A 313 -13.16 20.02 0.39
CA GLY A 313 -11.81 19.83 0.91
C GLY A 313 -11.52 20.89 1.98
N LYS A 314 -11.34 20.45 3.23
CA LYS A 314 -11.33 21.34 4.38
C LYS A 314 -10.18 22.34 4.26
N SER A 315 -10.52 23.56 3.87
CA SER A 315 -9.78 24.75 4.29
C SER A 315 -9.84 24.82 5.81
N SER A 316 -8.66 24.91 6.42
CA SER A 316 -8.45 25.20 7.85
C SER A 316 -9.47 26.24 8.34
N SER A 317 -10.41 25.85 9.19
CA SER A 317 -11.25 26.81 9.91
C SER A 317 -11.31 26.48 11.40
N THR A 318 -10.94 27.50 12.15
CA THR A 318 -10.92 27.63 13.60
C THR A 318 -12.24 27.26 14.27
N THR A 319 -12.11 26.48 15.35
CA THR A 319 -13.10 26.09 16.34
C THR A 319 -14.04 27.21 16.80
N THR A 320 -15.33 26.91 16.88
CA THR A 320 -16.22 27.40 17.96
C THR A 320 -17.17 26.25 18.33
N GLY A 321 -17.15 25.82 19.59
CA GLY A 321 -17.80 24.57 20.03
C GLY A 321 -19.24 24.72 20.52
N ALA A 322 -19.95 23.58 20.62
CA ALA A 322 -20.84 23.23 21.74
C ALA A 322 -21.41 21.79 21.62
N ALA A 323 -21.31 21.06 22.74
CA ALA A 323 -22.22 20.05 23.31
C ALA A 323 -22.45 18.69 22.61
N ALA A 324 -21.69 17.70 23.08
CA ALA A 324 -22.09 16.44 23.73
C ALA A 324 -23.25 15.58 23.16
N ALA A 325 -22.90 14.39 22.68
CA ALA A 325 -23.63 13.15 22.95
C ALA A 325 -22.62 12.00 23.09
N ALA A 326 -22.78 11.19 24.14
CA ALA A 326 -21.91 10.07 24.48
C ALA A 326 -22.13 8.90 23.52
N ALA A 327 -21.05 8.43 22.90
CA ALA A 327 -21.01 7.15 22.18
C ALA A 327 -19.79 6.35 22.62
N THR A 328 -20.04 5.09 22.93
CA THR A 328 -19.15 4.10 23.51
C THR A 328 -17.98 3.80 22.57
N THR A 329 -16.75 4.02 23.05
CA THR A 329 -15.50 3.74 22.33
C THR A 329 -15.26 2.23 22.17
N LYS A 330 -15.29 1.73 20.94
CA LYS A 330 -14.47 0.59 20.52
C LYS A 330 -13.18 1.18 19.93
N SER A 331 -12.05 0.79 20.51
CA SER A 331 -10.73 1.25 20.09
C SER A 331 -10.21 0.26 19.06
N GLU A 332 -10.44 0.55 17.78
CA GLU A 332 -9.79 -0.16 16.67
C GLU A 332 -8.56 0.65 16.29
N SER A 333 -7.39 0.06 16.50
CA SER A 333 -6.10 0.65 16.19
C SER A 333 -5.68 0.06 14.86
N ALA A 334 -5.66 0.84 13.77
CA ALA A 334 -5.07 0.33 12.54
C ALA A 334 -3.54 0.27 12.73
N ALA A 335 -2.99 -0.93 12.66
CA ALA A 335 -1.55 -1.16 12.66
C ALA A 335 -1.07 -1.26 11.21
N ARG A 336 0.08 -0.64 10.98
CA ARG A 336 0.82 -0.66 9.73
C ARG A 336 1.29 -2.08 9.45
N TYR A 337 0.97 -2.60 8.26
CA TYR A 337 1.57 -3.81 7.76
C TYR A 337 3.00 -3.52 7.32
N THR A 338 3.95 -4.24 7.91
CA THR A 338 5.26 -4.48 7.32
C THR A 338 5.14 -5.73 6.46
N SER A 339 4.54 -5.60 5.29
CA SER A 339 4.71 -6.56 4.19
C SER A 339 6.16 -6.40 3.71
N ALA A 340 6.98 -7.45 3.85
CA ALA A 340 8.14 -7.55 2.97
C ALA A 340 7.56 -7.67 1.55
N PRO A 341 8.02 -6.89 0.55
CA PRO A 341 7.55 -7.07 -0.80
C PRO A 341 7.78 -8.54 -1.15
N ILE A 342 6.72 -9.21 -1.61
CA ILE A 342 6.87 -10.41 -2.42
C ILE A 342 7.59 -9.92 -3.66
N VAL A 343 8.93 -9.87 -3.59
CA VAL A 343 9.77 -9.97 -4.77
C VAL A 343 9.25 -11.22 -5.42
N ALA A 344 8.56 -11.05 -6.54
CA ALA A 344 8.11 -12.15 -7.36
C ALA A 344 9.24 -13.17 -7.39
N ALA A 345 8.95 -14.38 -6.89
CA ALA A 345 9.88 -15.48 -6.83
C ALA A 345 10.20 -16.02 -8.24
N SER A 346 10.39 -15.13 -9.20
CA SER A 346 11.02 -15.34 -10.48
C SER A 346 12.49 -14.92 -10.37
N GLY A 347 13.27 -15.77 -9.70
CA GLY A 347 14.69 -15.90 -10.00
C GLY A 347 15.64 -14.93 -9.30
N PHE A 348 15.67 -14.93 -7.96
CA PHE A 348 16.99 -14.87 -7.31
C PHE A 348 17.73 -16.16 -7.67
N ILE A 349 18.43 -16.15 -8.80
CA ILE A 349 19.56 -17.07 -8.98
C ILE A 349 20.54 -16.63 -7.89
N ALA A 350 20.56 -17.38 -6.79
CA ALA A 350 21.72 -17.48 -5.96
C ALA A 350 22.89 -17.75 -6.92
N PHE A 351 23.74 -16.74 -7.16
CA PHE A 351 25.02 -16.93 -7.80
C PHE A 351 25.87 -17.73 -6.80
N THR A 352 25.60 -19.03 -6.69
CA THR A 352 26.53 -19.98 -6.10
C THR A 352 27.76 -19.96 -6.98
N LEU A 353 28.81 -19.31 -6.46
CA LEU A 353 30.17 -19.35 -6.95
C LEU A 353 30.61 -20.83 -6.99
N ALA A 354 30.34 -21.52 -8.10
CA ALA A 354 30.94 -22.82 -8.37
C ALA A 354 32.38 -22.59 -8.88
N LEU A 355 33.26 -22.19 -7.97
CA LEU A 355 34.68 -22.46 -8.13
C LEU A 355 34.89 -23.98 -8.00
N LEU A 356 34.80 -24.70 -9.12
CA LEU A 356 35.42 -26.02 -9.23
C LEU A 356 36.45 -26.03 -10.37
N LYS A 357 37.68 -25.78 -9.94
CA LYS A 357 38.94 -26.41 -10.37
C LYS A 357 39.10 -26.69 -11.86
N VAL A 358 39.95 -25.85 -12.44
CA VAL A 358 41.01 -26.27 -13.36
C VAL A 358 41.59 -27.62 -12.93
N ALA A 359 41.45 -28.61 -13.81
CA ALA A 359 42.41 -29.68 -14.07
C ALA A 359 42.37 -29.97 -15.57
#